data_AF-A0AAE3GW53-F1
#
_entry.id   AF-A0AAE3GW53-F1
#
_cell.length_a   1.000
_cell.length_b   1.000
_cell.length_c   1.000
_cell.angle_alpha   90.00
_cell.angle_beta   90.00
_cell.angle_gamma   90.00
#
_symmetry.space_group_name_H-M   'P 1'
#
loop_
_entity.id
_entity.type
_entity.pdbx_description
1 polymer ?
#
loop_
_entity_poly.entity_id
_entity_poly.type
_entity_poly.pdbx_seq_one_letter_code
_entity_poly.pdbx_strand_id
1 'polypeptide(L)' 'MNSCLVSGYVLIAIYLFRIWFNYFKQDISLSNQEKGFCLLAFIIGTILWPIVLPIAYSIVLKKLQNKVPLVET' A
#
# COMPACT_ATOMS: atom_id res chain seq x y z
N MET A 1 14.06 6.95 17.08
CA MET A 1 12.82 7.69 16.75
C MET A 1 12.08 7.09 15.54
N ASN A 2 12.77 6.58 14.52
CA ASN A 2 12.14 6.04 13.29
C ASN A 2 11.37 4.72 13.50
N SER A 3 11.79 3.87 14.44
CA SER A 3 11.15 2.57 14.67
C SER A 3 9.72 2.66 15.21
N CYS A 4 9.38 3.74 15.93
CA CYS A 4 8.04 3.95 16.49
C CYS A 4 7.01 4.30 15.40
N LEU A 5 7.44 5.07 14.39
CA LEU A 5 6.62 5.40 13.22
C LEU A 5 6.34 4.18 12.37
N VAL A 6 7.36 3.33 12.16
CA VAL A 6 7.21 2.07 11.43
C VAL A 6 6.24 1.13 12.16
N SER A 7 6.36 0.97 13.48
CA SER A 7 5.43 0.15 14.25
C SER A 7 4.01 0.70 14.22
N GLY A 8 3.82 2.01 14.30
CA GLY A 8 2.51 2.64 14.21
C GLY A 8 1.85 2.39 12.85
N TYR A 9 2.62 2.55 11.76
CA TYR A 9 2.12 2.30 10.40
C TYR A 9 1.71 0.85 10.19
N VAL A 10 2.52 -0.11 10.67
CA VAL A 10 2.22 -1.54 10.58
C VAL A 10 0.95 -1.89 11.38
N LEU A 11 0.77 -1.33 12.57
CA LEU A 11 -0.44 -1.56 13.38
C LEU A 11 -1.71 -1.03 12.69
N ILE A 12 -1.64 0.16 12.10
CA ILE A 12 -2.74 0.74 11.33
C ILE A 12 -3.06 -0.11 10.11
N ALA A 13 -2.04 -0.58 9.38
CA ALA A 13 -2.21 -1.47 8.24
C ALA A 13 -2.87 -2.80 8.64
N ILE A 14 -2.45 -3.41 9.75
CA ILE A 14 -3.06 -4.65 10.28
C ILE A 14 -4.52 -4.42 10.70
N TYR A 15 -4.82 -3.27 11.32
CA TYR A 15 -6.17 -2.92 11.74
C TYR A 15 -7.11 -2.74 10.53
N LEU A 16 -6.69 -1.95 9.54
CA LEU A 16 -7.43 -1.77 8.29
C LEU A 16 -7.60 -3.10 7.55
N PHE A 17 -6.55 -3.93 7.49
CA PHE A 17 -6.61 -5.26 6.91
C PHE A 17 -7.67 -6.13 7.59
N ARG A 18 -7.72 -6.14 8.92
CA ARG A 18 -8.72 -6.92 9.68
C ARG A 18 -10.15 -6.46 9.40
N ILE A 19 -10.39 -5.15 9.36
CA ILE A 19 -11.72 -4.60 9.04
C ILE A 19 -12.13 -5.03 7.64
N TRP A 20 -11.28 -4.75 6.65
CA TRP A 20 -11.55 -5.09 5.26
C TRP A 20 -11.75 -6.59 5.06
N PHE A 21 -10.95 -7.42 5.75
CA PHE A 21 -11.07 -8.87 5.72
C PHE A 21 -12.41 -9.36 6.31
N ASN A 22 -12.89 -8.68 7.35
CA ASN A 22 -14.16 -9.02 7.96
C ASN A 22 -15.33 -8.69 7.03
N TYR A 23 -15.30 -7.54 6.36
CA TYR A 23 -16.26 -7.18 5.29
C TYR A 23 -16.16 -8.14 4.09
N PHE A 24 -14.94 -8.45 3.65
CA PHE A 24 -14.67 -9.40 2.58
C PHE A 24 -15.25 -10.80 2.89
N LYS A 25 -15.24 -11.22 4.16
CA LYS A 25 -15.87 -12.47 4.57
C LYS A 25 -17.40 -12.42 4.52
N GLN A 26 -17.99 -11.26 4.78
CA GLN A 26 -19.43 -11.07 4.99
C GLN A 26 -20.21 -10.87 3.69
N ASP A 27 -19.64 -10.16 2.70
CA ASP A 27 -20.39 -9.73 1.49
C ASP A 27 -20.20 -10.63 0.26
N ILE A 28 -19.27 -11.59 0.31
CA ILE A 28 -18.79 -12.24 -0.91
C ILE A 28 -19.24 -13.71 -0.95
N SER A 29 -20.28 -13.98 -1.73
CA SER A 29 -20.78 -15.31 -2.13
C SER A 29 -19.86 -16.01 -3.15
N LEU A 30 -18.56 -15.74 -3.12
CA LEU A 30 -17.60 -16.36 -4.04
C LEU A 30 -17.23 -17.77 -3.59
N SER A 31 -16.84 -18.61 -4.56
CA SER A 31 -16.32 -19.94 -4.31
C SER A 31 -15.04 -19.88 -3.46
N ASN A 32 -14.77 -20.92 -2.67
CA ASN A 32 -13.60 -20.98 -1.77
C ASN A 32 -12.26 -20.69 -2.49
N GLN A 33 -12.14 -21.02 -3.78
CA GLN A 33 -10.95 -20.70 -4.59
C GLN A 33 -10.78 -19.20 -4.85
N GLU A 34 -11.84 -18.52 -5.26
CA GLU A 34 -11.82 -17.08 -5.56
C GLU A 34 -11.58 -16.27 -4.28
N LYS A 35 -12.12 -16.76 -3.16
CA LYS A 35 -11.90 -16.18 -1.83
C LYS A 35 -10.41 -16.20 -1.44
N GLY A 36 -9.68 -17.27 -1.79
CA GLY A 36 -8.24 -17.39 -1.59
C GLY A 36 -7.43 -16.43 -2.46
N PHE A 37 -7.79 -16.30 -3.74
CA PHE A 37 -7.11 -15.38 -4.68
C PHE A 37 -7.25 -13.91 -4.26
N CYS A 38 -8.45 -13.48 -3.89
CA CYS A 38 -8.66 -12.13 -3.38
C CYS A 38 -7.90 -11.89 -2.08
N LEU A 39 -7.84 -12.87 -1.16
CA LEU A 39 -7.02 -12.79 0.05
C LEU A 39 -5.54 -12.54 -0.28
N LEU A 40 -5.02 -13.31 -1.23
CA LEU A 40 -3.62 -13.27 -1.64
C LEU A 40 -3.30 -11.92 -2.25
N ALA A 41 -4.15 -11.43 -3.16
CA ALA A 41 -4.04 -10.09 -3.73
C ALA A 41 -4.11 -9.00 -2.66
N PHE A 42 -4.93 -9.18 -1.62
CA PHE A 42 -5.05 -8.24 -0.51
C PHE A 42 -3.79 -8.18 0.35
N ILE A 43 -3.22 -9.33 0.68
CA ILE A 43 -1.97 -9.45 1.43
C ILE A 43 -0.82 -8.83 0.63
N ILE A 44 -0.72 -9.17 -0.66
CA ILE A 44 0.27 -8.63 -1.58
C ILE A 44 0.12 -7.10 -1.67
N GLY A 45 -1.10 -6.61 -1.85
CA GLY A 45 -1.39 -5.17 -1.88
C GLY A 45 -0.99 -4.47 -0.59
N THR A 46 -1.30 -5.05 0.57
CA THR A 46 -0.97 -4.48 1.89
C THR A 46 0.54 -4.42 2.14
N ILE A 47 1.29 -5.45 1.72
CA ILE A 47 2.76 -5.50 1.86
C ILE A 47 3.46 -4.61 0.84
N LEU A 48 2.96 -4.57 -0.40
CA LEU A 48 3.53 -3.73 -1.46
C LEU A 48 3.21 -2.25 -1.27
N TRP A 49 2.12 -1.89 -0.60
CA TRP A 49 1.73 -0.49 -0.37
C TRP A 49 2.87 0.39 0.17
N PRO A 50 3.58 0.03 1.26
CA PRO A 50 4.69 0.82 1.77
C PRO A 50 5.91 0.88 0.84
N ILE A 51 6.01 0.00 -0.16
CA ILE A 51 7.09 -0.03 -1.15
C ILE A 51 6.70 0.79 -2.39
N VAL A 52 5.46 0.71 -2.83
CA VAL A 52 4.94 1.43 -4.00
C VAL A 52 4.95 2.95 -3.74
N LEU A 53 4.60 3.38 -2.52
CA LEU A 53 4.55 4.79 -2.15
C LEU A 53 5.90 5.53 -2.35
N PRO A 54 7.04 5.07 -1.77
CA PRO A 54 8.33 5.74 -1.95
C PRO A 54 8.85 5.66 -3.39
N ILE A 55 8.55 4.56 -4.12
CA ILE A 55 8.93 4.43 -5.53
C ILE A 55 8.18 5.46 -6.38
N ALA A 56 6.86 5.56 -6.21
CA ALA A 56 6.03 6.52 -6.93
C ALA A 56 6.47 7.96 -6.65
N TYR A 57 6.75 8.27 -5.37
CA TYR A 57 7.24 9.59 -4.98
C TYR A 57 8.59 9.93 -5.63
N SER A 58 9.53 8.98 -5.66
CA SER A 58 10.84 9.16 -6.30
C SER A 58 10.74 9.41 -7.81
N ILE A 59 9.81 8.73 -8.49
CA ILE A 59 9.56 8.92 -9.92
C ILE A 59 8.93 10.29 -10.19
N VAL A 60 7.96 10.70 -9.37
CA VAL A 60 7.32 12.02 -9.49
C VAL A 60 8.35 13.13 -9.27
N LEU A 61 9.18 13.03 -8.23
CA LEU A 61 10.24 14.00 -7.96
C LEU A 61 11.22 14.12 -9.14
N LYS A 62 11.67 12.98 -9.70
CA LYS A 62 12.53 12.99 -10.90
C LYS A 62 11.84 13.66 -12.08
N LYS A 63 10.55 13.39 -12.32
CA LYS A 63 9.79 14.05 -13.39
C LYS A 63 9.67 15.56 -13.18
N LEU A 64 9.48 16.00 -11.93
CA LEU A 64 9.40 17.41 -11.60
C LEU A 64 10.75 18.11 -11.79
N GLN A 65 11.86 17.52 -11.34
CA GLN A 65 13.20 18.06 -11.59
C GLN A 65 13.57 18.09 -13.08
N ASN A 66 13.10 17.13 -13.88
CA ASN A 66 13.34 17.13 -15.32
C ASN A 66 12.49 18.19 -16.06
N LYS A 67 11.31 18.53 -15.52
CA LYS A 67 10.42 19.58 -16.08
C LYS A 67 10.78 21.00 -15.64
N VAL A 68 11.47 21.16 -14.52
CA VAL A 68 12.07 22.45 -14.12
C VAL A 68 13.44 22.51 -14.78
N PRO A 69 13.63 23.25 -15.89
CA PRO A 69 14.98 23.47 -16.40
C PRO A 69 15.77 24.12 -15.28
N LEU A 70 17.00 23.67 -15.07
CA LEU A 70 17.91 24.33 -14.14
C LEU A 70 18.17 25.72 -14.73
N VAL A 71 17.38 26.71 -14.30
CA VAL A 71 17.74 28.11 -14.40
C VAL A 71 18.80 28.29 -13.32
N GLU A 72 20.04 27.94 -13.69
CA GLU A 72 21.22 28.49 -13.04
C GLU A 72 21.13 30.02 -13.14
N THR A 73 21.07 30.66 -11.99
CA THR A 73 21.41 32.07 -11.78
C THR A 73 22.66 32.11 -10.94
#